data_AF-A0A2J6SAR9-F1
#
_entry.id   AF-A0A2J6SAR9-F1
#
_cell.length_a   1.000
_cell.length_b   1.000
_cell.length_c   1.000
_cell.angle_alpha   90.00
_cell.angle_beta   90.00
_cell.angle_gamma   90.00
#
_symmetry.space_group_name_H-M   'P 1'
#
loop_
_entity.id
_entity.type
_entity.pdbx_description
1 polymer ?
#
loop_
_entity_poly.entity_id
_entity_poly.type
_entity_poly.pdbx_seq_one_letter_code
_entity_poly.pdbx_strand_id
1 'polypeptide(L)'
;LDKDGLDLIYTIGSKHNLQEVKGWAIQKTFKSSMQHAGSEIDYRYKTNMKETLEKIFDSYTDTSKKMTLIVLTDGLWEGCVNSNDVEKLIASFITKLKPRLKKWESRWFSIQFVSFGDNEQALGRLQKLDDNMPIEEDVIDTKPWWHHDVSKLILGSMTAGDDKDEPLSPSPLSRPGTSASFHQLSTPERSPSTGKHHRFSFLRR
;
A
#
# COMPACT_ATOMS: atom_id res chain seq x y z
N LEU A 1 -2.31 -20.64 -1.49
CA LEU A 1 -3.51 -19.78 -1.46
C LEU A 1 -4.18 -19.99 -0.11
N ASP A 2 -4.62 -18.89 0.50
CA ASP A 2 -5.16 -18.88 1.86
C ASP A 2 -6.31 -19.90 2.02
N LYS A 3 -6.25 -20.69 3.09
CA LYS A 3 -7.28 -21.69 3.43
C LYS A 3 -8.50 -21.02 4.07
N ASP A 4 -8.28 -19.89 4.73
CA ASP A 4 -9.33 -19.10 5.37
C ASP A 4 -10.13 -18.27 4.36
N GLY A 5 -9.61 -18.12 3.14
CA GLY A 5 -10.21 -17.35 2.04
C GLY A 5 -9.67 -15.93 1.99
N LEU A 6 -9.90 -15.26 0.86
CA LEU A 6 -9.53 -13.86 0.67
C LEU A 6 -10.78 -13.01 0.47
N ASP A 7 -10.80 -11.89 1.17
CA ASP A 7 -11.81 -10.86 1.03
C ASP A 7 -11.31 -9.75 0.11
N LEU A 8 -12.24 -9.11 -0.61
CA LEU A 8 -11.97 -7.95 -1.44
C LEU A 8 -13.02 -6.89 -1.14
N ILE A 9 -12.57 -5.72 -0.67
CA ILE A 9 -13.44 -4.63 -0.24
C ILE A 9 -13.12 -3.38 -1.07
N TYR A 10 -14.17 -2.70 -1.53
CA TYR A 10 -14.06 -1.48 -2.31
C TYR A 10 -14.55 -0.26 -1.51
N THR A 11 -13.95 0.90 -1.78
CA THR A 11 -14.34 2.19 -1.18
C THR A 11 -15.59 2.80 -1.83
N ILE A 12 -16.06 2.25 -2.95
CA ILE A 12 -17.25 2.72 -3.70
C ILE A 12 -18.55 2.05 -3.24
N GLY A 13 -18.55 1.40 -2.08
CA GLY A 13 -19.70 0.70 -1.50
C GLY A 13 -19.58 -0.83 -1.55
N SER A 14 -20.49 -1.50 -0.85
CA SER A 14 -20.39 -2.94 -0.57
C SER A 14 -20.88 -3.87 -1.69
N LYS A 15 -21.54 -3.33 -2.72
CA LYS A 15 -22.14 -4.10 -3.82
C LYS A 15 -21.13 -5.03 -4.52
N HIS A 16 -19.88 -4.59 -4.61
CA HIS A 16 -18.81 -5.32 -5.29
C HIS A 16 -17.93 -6.13 -4.34
N ASN A 17 -18.15 -6.04 -3.02
CA ASN A 17 -17.29 -6.73 -2.07
C ASN A 17 -17.41 -8.24 -2.24
N LEU A 18 -16.27 -8.91 -2.11
CA LEU A 18 -16.17 -10.36 -2.10
C LEU A 18 -15.73 -10.81 -0.71
N GLN A 19 -16.27 -11.93 -0.25
CA GLN A 19 -15.93 -12.53 1.04
C GLN A 19 -15.60 -14.00 0.87
N GLU A 20 -14.63 -14.46 1.66
CA GLU A 20 -14.18 -15.85 1.78
C GLU A 20 -13.91 -16.54 0.43
N VAL A 21 -13.40 -15.81 -0.57
CA VAL A 21 -13.11 -16.40 -1.88
C VAL A 21 -11.94 -17.36 -1.70
N LYS A 22 -12.12 -18.62 -2.07
CA LYS A 22 -11.15 -19.70 -1.84
C LYS A 22 -10.69 -20.36 -3.13
N GLY A 23 -9.48 -20.94 -3.08
CA GLY A 23 -8.96 -21.81 -4.12
C GLY A 23 -8.67 -21.12 -5.46
N TRP A 24 -8.73 -21.88 -6.54
CA TRP A 24 -8.33 -21.45 -7.89
C TRP A 24 -9.23 -20.36 -8.49
N ALA A 25 -10.43 -20.16 -7.96
CA ALA A 25 -11.38 -19.16 -8.44
C ALA A 25 -10.94 -17.71 -8.11
N ILE A 26 -10.11 -17.52 -7.08
CA ILE A 26 -9.69 -16.20 -6.57
C ILE A 26 -9.28 -15.25 -7.69
N GLN A 27 -8.36 -15.66 -8.57
CA GLN A 27 -7.84 -14.79 -9.62
C GLN A 27 -8.94 -14.31 -10.59
N LYS A 28 -9.80 -15.23 -11.04
CA LYS A 28 -10.88 -14.93 -11.98
C LYS A 28 -11.94 -14.05 -11.33
N THR A 29 -12.35 -14.38 -10.11
CA THR A 29 -13.38 -13.64 -9.37
C THR A 29 -12.90 -12.23 -9.05
N PHE A 30 -11.67 -12.09 -8.56
CA PHE A 30 -11.08 -10.78 -8.24
C PHE A 30 -10.97 -9.91 -9.50
N LYS A 31 -10.45 -10.47 -10.59
CA LYS A 31 -10.35 -9.75 -11.87
C LYS A 31 -11.72 -9.27 -12.36
N SER A 32 -12.72 -10.14 -12.34
CA SER A 32 -14.08 -9.79 -12.76
C SER A 32 -14.69 -8.71 -11.88
N SER A 33 -14.52 -8.84 -10.55
CA SER A 33 -15.02 -7.87 -9.58
C SER A 33 -14.35 -6.50 -9.76
N MET A 34 -13.03 -6.47 -9.94
CA MET A 34 -12.29 -5.22 -10.17
C MET A 34 -12.72 -4.53 -11.47
N GLN A 35 -12.97 -5.30 -12.54
CA GLN A 35 -13.48 -4.76 -13.80
C GLN A 35 -14.88 -4.17 -13.62
N HIS A 36 -15.77 -4.85 -12.90
CA HIS A 36 -17.12 -4.36 -12.67
C HIS A 36 -17.14 -3.12 -11.78
N ALA A 37 -16.44 -3.17 -10.63
CA ALA A 37 -16.26 -2.01 -9.76
C ALA A 37 -15.67 -0.83 -10.53
N GLY A 38 -14.61 -1.05 -11.30
CA GLY A 38 -13.96 -0.03 -12.12
C GLY A 38 -14.89 0.64 -13.15
N SER A 39 -15.89 -0.08 -13.67
CA SER A 39 -16.89 0.48 -14.59
C SER A 39 -17.93 1.38 -13.90
N GLU A 40 -18.08 1.27 -12.57
CA GLU A 40 -19.01 2.07 -11.77
C GLU A 40 -18.32 3.20 -10.98
N ILE A 41 -16.98 3.31 -11.05
CA ILE A 41 -16.25 4.41 -10.41
C ILE A 41 -16.63 5.73 -11.07
N ASP A 42 -17.20 6.63 -10.29
CA ASP A 42 -17.43 8.02 -10.68
C ASP A 42 -16.49 8.94 -9.88
N TYR A 43 -15.64 9.66 -10.61
CA TYR A 43 -14.57 10.52 -10.11
C TYR A 43 -15.06 11.72 -9.27
N ARG A 44 -16.36 11.99 -9.31
CA ARG A 44 -16.99 13.02 -8.47
C ARG A 44 -17.14 12.55 -7.03
N TYR A 45 -17.18 11.24 -6.80
CA TYR A 45 -17.20 10.68 -5.45
C TYR A 45 -15.78 10.63 -4.90
N LYS A 46 -15.61 11.25 -3.75
CA LYS A 46 -14.34 11.30 -3.05
C LYS A 46 -14.23 10.11 -2.09
N THR A 47 -13.06 9.48 -2.07
CA THR A 47 -12.80 8.31 -1.22
C THR A 47 -12.87 8.68 0.26
N ASN A 48 -13.79 8.07 1.00
CA ASN A 48 -13.82 8.10 2.45
C ASN A 48 -13.15 6.82 3.00
N MET A 49 -11.82 6.87 3.12
CA MET A 49 -11.04 5.72 3.60
C MET A 49 -11.33 5.42 5.07
N LYS A 50 -11.61 6.45 5.88
CA LYS A 50 -11.97 6.29 7.29
C LYS A 50 -13.18 5.37 7.45
N GLU A 51 -14.29 5.68 6.76
CA GLU A 51 -15.51 4.88 6.84
C GLU A 51 -15.30 3.44 6.35
N THR A 52 -14.46 3.27 5.33
CA THR A 52 -14.13 1.93 4.81
C THR A 52 -13.36 1.11 5.85
N LEU A 53 -12.36 1.72 6.49
CA LEU A 53 -11.56 1.08 7.53
C LEU A 53 -12.36 0.82 8.82
N GLU A 54 -13.27 1.73 9.21
CA GLU A 54 -14.17 1.51 10.36
C GLU A 54 -14.94 0.20 10.22
N LYS A 55 -15.55 -0.04 9.05
CA LYS A 55 -16.30 -1.27 8.77
C LYS A 55 -15.42 -2.53 8.84
N ILE A 56 -14.19 -2.44 8.33
CA ILE A 56 -13.22 -3.55 8.38
C ILE A 56 -12.81 -3.83 9.82
N PHE A 57 -12.50 -2.79 10.58
CA PHE A 57 -12.02 -2.90 11.95
C PHE A 57 -13.10 -3.45 12.89
N ASP A 58 -14.34 -2.97 12.75
CA ASP A 58 -15.48 -3.51 13.50
C ASP A 58 -15.63 -5.01 13.24
N SER A 59 -15.62 -5.43 11.97
CA SER A 59 -15.70 -6.85 11.59
C SER A 59 -14.51 -7.68 12.11
N TYR A 60 -13.31 -7.09 12.18
CA TYR A 60 -12.13 -7.81 12.65
C TYR A 60 -12.13 -8.02 14.17
N THR A 61 -12.68 -7.08 14.95
CA THR A 61 -12.67 -7.17 16.41
C THR A 61 -13.42 -8.39 16.97
N ASP A 62 -14.29 -8.99 16.16
CA ASP A 62 -15.04 -10.21 16.49
C ASP A 62 -14.29 -11.51 16.10
N THR A 63 -13.12 -11.40 15.47
CA THR A 63 -12.36 -12.57 15.00
C THR A 63 -11.21 -12.94 15.95
N SER A 64 -10.88 -14.22 15.99
CA SER A 64 -9.70 -14.75 16.68
C SER A 64 -8.58 -15.12 15.72
N LYS A 65 -8.61 -14.60 14.47
CA LYS A 65 -7.66 -14.93 13.42
C LYS A 65 -6.62 -13.82 13.26
N LYS A 66 -5.43 -14.17 12.79
CA LYS A 66 -4.45 -13.19 12.32
C LYS A 66 -4.92 -12.63 10.99
N MET A 67 -4.73 -11.34 10.74
CA MET A 67 -5.12 -10.70 9.47
C MET A 67 -4.06 -9.73 8.97
N THR A 68 -3.86 -9.74 7.66
CA THR A 68 -3.09 -8.71 6.95
C THR A 68 -4.02 -8.00 5.99
N LEU A 69 -4.20 -6.70 6.20
CA LEU A 69 -4.99 -5.83 5.35
C LEU A 69 -4.08 -5.17 4.30
N ILE A 70 -4.24 -5.56 3.03
CA ILE A 70 -3.53 -4.93 1.92
C ILE A 70 -4.42 -3.85 1.30
N VAL A 71 -3.98 -2.60 1.33
CA VAL A 71 -4.70 -1.43 0.82
C VAL A 71 -4.01 -0.91 -0.43
N LEU A 72 -4.67 -1.04 -1.58
CA LEU A 72 -4.24 -0.42 -2.83
C LEU A 72 -4.83 1.00 -2.91
N THR A 73 -3.99 2.04 -2.88
CA THR A 73 -4.48 3.43 -2.78
C THR A 73 -3.53 4.45 -3.39
N ASP A 74 -4.06 5.56 -3.92
CA ASP A 74 -3.28 6.76 -4.25
C ASP A 74 -3.07 7.70 -3.06
N GLY A 75 -3.75 7.40 -1.95
CA GLY A 75 -3.72 8.16 -0.72
C GLY A 75 -4.65 9.38 -0.75
N LEU A 76 -5.39 9.64 -1.82
CA LEU A 76 -6.34 10.77 -1.88
C LEU A 76 -7.65 10.38 -1.18
N TRP A 77 -7.81 10.82 0.06
CA TRP A 77 -8.96 10.49 0.91
C TRP A 77 -9.84 11.71 1.17
N GLU A 78 -10.18 12.42 0.09
CA GLU A 78 -10.90 13.69 0.13
C GLU A 78 -12.37 13.57 0.59
N GLY A 79 -12.86 12.34 0.80
CA GLY A 79 -14.16 12.08 1.41
C GLY A 79 -14.12 12.10 2.94
N CYS A 80 -12.93 12.13 3.56
CA CYS A 80 -12.77 12.29 4.99
C CYS A 80 -12.98 13.76 5.41
N VAL A 81 -13.58 13.98 6.58
CA VAL A 81 -13.84 15.34 7.09
C VAL A 81 -12.53 16.01 7.51
N ASN A 82 -11.66 15.28 8.21
CA ASN A 82 -10.34 15.78 8.60
C ASN A 82 -9.24 15.02 7.88
N SER A 83 -8.13 15.72 7.59
CA SER A 83 -6.97 15.15 6.90
C SER A 83 -6.25 14.06 7.70
N ASN A 84 -6.42 14.01 9.02
CA ASN A 84 -5.80 13.03 9.91
C ASN A 84 -6.77 11.99 10.50
N ASP A 85 -7.98 11.88 9.94
CA ASP A 85 -9.01 10.96 10.45
C ASP A 85 -8.58 9.49 10.35
N VAL A 86 -7.87 9.13 9.28
CA VAL A 86 -7.45 7.74 9.03
C VAL A 86 -6.31 7.35 9.97
N GLU A 87 -5.33 8.22 10.15
CA GLU A 87 -4.21 8.08 11.08
C GLU A 87 -4.74 7.88 12.51
N LYS A 88 -5.65 8.74 12.95
CA LYS A 88 -6.27 8.63 14.28
C LYS A 88 -7.05 7.33 14.45
N LEU A 89 -7.79 6.91 13.42
CA LEU A 89 -8.56 5.68 13.44
C LEU A 89 -7.64 4.47 13.58
N ILE A 90 -6.59 4.36 12.75
CA ILE A 90 -5.62 3.27 12.78
C ILE A 90 -4.90 3.22 14.14
N ALA A 91 -4.40 4.36 14.62
CA ALA A 91 -3.73 4.43 15.93
C ALA A 91 -4.67 3.98 17.07
N SER A 92 -5.94 4.45 17.05
CA SER A 92 -6.94 4.06 18.04
C SER A 92 -7.24 2.56 18.00
N PHE A 93 -7.36 2.00 16.80
CA PHE A 93 -7.64 0.58 16.60
C PHE A 93 -6.50 -0.30 17.11
N ILE A 94 -5.25 -0.04 16.71
CA ILE A 94 -4.08 -0.83 17.14
C ILE A 94 -3.91 -0.77 18.66
N THR A 95 -4.02 0.43 19.23
CA THR A 95 -3.92 0.65 20.69
C THR A 95 -5.00 -0.14 21.45
N LYS A 96 -6.23 -0.21 20.93
CA LYS A 96 -7.34 -0.97 21.54
C LYS A 96 -7.23 -2.48 21.32
N LEU A 97 -6.60 -2.90 20.22
CA LEU A 97 -6.45 -4.31 19.88
C LEU A 97 -5.47 -5.01 20.81
N LYS A 98 -4.38 -4.35 21.21
CA LYS A 98 -3.33 -4.91 22.07
C LYS A 98 -3.84 -5.47 23.41
N PRO A 99 -4.61 -4.75 24.24
CA PRO A 99 -5.17 -5.30 25.47
C PRO A 99 -6.13 -6.49 25.25
N ARG A 100 -6.84 -6.50 24.12
CA ARG A 100 -7.83 -7.54 23.80
C ARG A 100 -7.17 -8.86 23.41
N LEU A 101 -6.04 -8.81 22.73
CA LEU A 101 -5.38 -10.01 22.24
C LEU A 101 -4.74 -10.86 23.35
N LYS A 102 -4.37 -10.28 24.50
CA LYS A 102 -3.75 -10.97 25.66
C LYS A 102 -2.67 -12.00 25.27
N LYS A 103 -1.95 -11.75 24.17
CA LYS A 103 -0.98 -12.67 23.57
C LYS A 103 0.37 -12.01 23.46
N TRP A 104 1.40 -12.83 23.59
CA TRP A 104 2.80 -12.44 23.56
C TRP A 104 3.37 -12.41 22.13
N GLU A 105 2.65 -12.96 21.16
CA GLU A 105 3.02 -12.88 19.75
C GLU A 105 2.87 -11.45 19.24
N SER A 106 3.95 -10.91 18.69
CA SER A 106 3.91 -9.68 17.91
C SER A 106 3.07 -9.87 16.63
N ARG A 107 2.36 -8.82 16.21
CA ARG A 107 1.79 -8.69 14.85
C ARG A 107 0.63 -9.67 14.52
N TRP A 108 -0.45 -9.57 15.29
CA TRP A 108 -1.72 -10.26 15.01
C TRP A 108 -2.54 -9.62 13.89
N PHE A 109 -2.35 -8.32 13.70
CA PHE A 109 -2.96 -7.54 12.66
C PHE A 109 -1.88 -6.69 12.02
N SER A 110 -1.83 -6.65 10.69
CA SER A 110 -0.92 -5.78 9.95
C SER A 110 -1.66 -5.07 8.81
N ILE A 111 -1.15 -3.90 8.42
CA ILE A 111 -1.62 -3.13 7.28
C ILE A 111 -0.45 -2.97 6.30
N GLN A 112 -0.68 -3.30 5.03
CA GLN A 112 0.23 -3.01 3.94
C GLN A 112 -0.43 -1.98 3.02
N PHE A 113 0.12 -0.78 2.93
CA PHE A 113 -0.25 0.15 1.87
C PHE A 113 0.60 -0.13 0.63
N VAL A 114 -0.08 -0.33 -0.50
CA VAL A 114 0.54 -0.35 -1.83
C VAL A 114 0.11 0.92 -2.56
N SER A 115 1.05 1.85 -2.70
CA SER A 115 0.77 3.20 -3.18
C SER A 115 0.89 3.31 -4.70
N PHE A 116 0.03 4.12 -5.31
CA PHE A 116 0.10 4.54 -6.71
C PHE A 116 -0.26 6.01 -6.89
N GLY A 117 -0.23 6.52 -8.11
CA GLY A 117 -0.38 7.96 -8.37
C GLY A 117 0.91 8.75 -8.12
N ASP A 118 0.79 10.08 -8.14
CA ASP A 118 1.91 11.02 -8.17
C ASP A 118 1.75 12.22 -7.21
N ASN A 119 0.66 12.27 -6.43
CA ASN A 119 0.43 13.36 -5.48
C ASN A 119 1.38 13.23 -4.27
N GLU A 120 2.41 14.08 -4.23
CA GLU A 120 3.45 14.05 -3.19
C GLU A 120 2.89 14.18 -1.76
N GLN A 121 1.84 14.98 -1.55
CA GLN A 121 1.23 15.13 -0.23
C GLN A 121 0.49 13.87 0.22
N ALA A 122 -0.20 13.21 -0.71
CA ALA A 122 -0.89 11.95 -0.45
C ALA A 122 0.11 10.81 -0.19
N LEU A 123 1.14 10.70 -1.02
CA LEU A 123 2.21 9.71 -0.83
C LEU A 123 3.00 9.95 0.45
N GLY A 124 3.33 11.21 0.75
CA GLY A 124 4.01 11.58 2.00
C GLY A 124 3.16 11.32 3.25
N ARG A 125 1.83 11.28 3.14
CA ARG A 125 0.94 10.83 4.22
C ARG A 125 0.98 9.32 4.41
N LEU A 126 1.02 8.53 3.33
CA LEU A 126 1.21 7.08 3.44
C LEU A 126 2.55 6.75 4.10
N GLN A 127 3.63 7.44 3.71
CA GLN A 127 4.94 7.28 4.35
C GLN A 127 4.92 7.61 5.85
N LYS A 128 4.16 8.63 6.27
CA LYS A 128 4.02 8.97 7.70
C LYS A 128 3.26 7.92 8.51
N LEU A 129 2.36 7.17 7.87
CA LEU A 129 1.65 6.06 8.52
C LEU A 129 2.60 4.90 8.85
N ASP A 130 3.66 4.75 8.06
CA ASP A 130 4.72 3.76 8.24
C ASP A 130 5.74 4.26 9.29
N ASP A 131 6.38 5.41 9.03
CA ASP A 131 7.53 5.87 9.82
C ASP A 131 7.17 6.52 11.16
N ASN A 132 6.02 7.19 11.25
CA ASN A 132 5.76 8.25 12.24
C ASN A 132 4.46 8.06 13.03
N MET A 133 3.96 6.83 13.15
CA MET A 133 2.77 6.57 13.95
C MET A 133 3.10 6.53 15.46
N PRO A 134 2.27 7.15 16.32
CA PRO A 134 2.47 7.14 17.77
C PRO A 134 1.97 5.83 18.38
N ILE A 135 2.44 4.70 17.84
CA ILE A 135 2.15 3.33 18.28
C ILE A 135 3.47 2.60 18.52
N GLU A 136 3.50 1.67 19.46
CA GLU A 136 4.72 0.91 19.76
C GLU A 136 4.98 -0.20 18.73
N GLU A 137 3.91 -0.66 18.08
CA GLU A 137 3.95 -1.77 17.14
C GLU A 137 4.24 -1.30 15.72
N ASP A 138 5.34 -1.79 15.16
CA ASP A 138 5.59 -1.76 13.73
C ASP A 138 4.69 -2.81 13.04
N VAL A 139 3.53 -2.38 12.57
CA VAL A 139 2.52 -3.22 11.91
C VAL A 139 1.95 -2.59 10.64
N ILE A 140 2.47 -1.44 10.23
CA ILE A 140 2.06 -0.70 9.05
C ILE A 140 3.29 -0.57 8.18
N ASP A 141 3.21 -1.03 6.93
CA ASP A 141 4.28 -0.84 5.93
C ASP A 141 3.68 -0.15 4.70
N THR A 142 4.49 0.66 4.01
CA THR A 142 4.11 1.34 2.77
C THR A 142 5.13 1.08 1.66
N LYS A 143 4.65 0.57 0.53
CA LYS A 143 5.48 0.35 -0.67
C LYS A 143 4.80 0.84 -1.94
N PRO A 144 5.54 1.40 -2.92
CA PRO A 144 4.96 1.78 -4.20
C PRO A 144 4.64 0.56 -5.06
N TRP A 145 3.59 0.62 -5.89
CA TRP A 145 3.14 -0.49 -6.74
C TRP A 145 4.21 -1.01 -7.71
N TRP A 146 5.17 -0.17 -8.08
CA TRP A 146 6.28 -0.51 -8.98
C TRP A 146 7.48 -1.14 -8.25
N HIS A 147 7.38 -1.36 -6.94
CA HIS A 147 8.42 -2.02 -6.17
C HIS A 147 8.78 -3.37 -6.82
N HIS A 148 10.08 -3.60 -6.97
CA HIS A 148 10.62 -4.71 -7.76
C HIS A 148 10.40 -6.08 -7.09
N ASP A 149 10.30 -6.09 -5.76
CA ASP A 149 9.97 -7.29 -5.00
C ASP A 149 8.47 -7.34 -4.68
N VAL A 150 7.76 -8.17 -5.44
CA VAL A 150 6.32 -8.43 -5.25
C VAL A 150 6.04 -9.16 -3.94
N SER A 151 7.01 -9.94 -3.44
CA SER A 151 6.85 -10.63 -2.16
C SER A 151 6.79 -9.61 -1.04
N LYS A 152 7.64 -8.57 -1.09
CA LYS A 152 7.59 -7.45 -0.13
C LYS A 152 6.30 -6.64 -0.19
N LEU A 153 5.66 -6.53 -1.37
CA LEU A 153 4.33 -5.91 -1.49
C LEU A 153 3.19 -6.65 -0.78
N ILE A 154 3.40 -7.92 -0.42
CA ILE A 154 2.39 -8.76 0.23
C ILE A 154 2.82 -9.07 1.68
N LEU A 155 4.11 -9.27 1.89
CA LEU A 155 4.68 -9.79 3.13
C LEU A 155 5.42 -8.74 3.96
N GLY A 156 5.68 -7.53 3.45
CA GLY A 156 6.47 -6.50 4.16
C GLY A 156 5.90 -6.22 5.54
N SER A 157 4.59 -6.06 5.63
CA SER A 157 3.88 -5.91 6.92
C SER A 157 3.84 -7.18 7.80
N MET A 158 4.32 -8.35 7.36
CA MET A 158 4.25 -9.65 8.05
C MET A 158 5.60 -10.12 8.65
N THR A 159 6.74 -9.73 8.06
CA THR A 159 8.09 -10.11 8.51
C THR A 159 8.77 -8.98 9.26
N ALA A 160 9.22 -9.22 10.50
CA ALA A 160 9.99 -8.23 11.24
C ALA A 160 11.44 -8.20 10.71
N GLY A 161 11.84 -7.10 10.07
CA GLY A 161 13.25 -6.84 9.72
C GLY A 161 13.61 -6.79 8.23
N ASP A 162 12.66 -6.79 7.30
CA ASP A 162 12.94 -6.63 5.86
C ASP A 162 13.28 -5.19 5.43
N ASP A 163 13.18 -4.22 6.36
CA ASP A 163 13.60 -2.81 6.15
C ASP A 163 15.12 -2.64 6.15
N LYS A 164 15.87 -3.66 6.58
CA LYS A 164 17.34 -3.61 6.67
C LYS A 164 18.04 -3.62 5.32
N ASP A 165 17.34 -3.95 4.23
CA ASP A 165 17.89 -4.04 2.88
C ASP A 165 17.46 -2.88 1.96
N GLU A 166 16.71 -1.90 2.46
CA GLU A 166 16.36 -0.70 1.70
C GLU A 166 17.52 0.32 1.79
N PRO A 167 18.13 0.73 0.66
CA PRO A 167 19.09 1.81 0.70
C PRO A 167 18.37 3.07 1.19
N LEU A 168 18.75 3.53 2.39
CA LEU A 168 18.33 4.80 2.97
C LEU A 168 18.31 5.88 1.88
N SER A 169 17.13 6.47 1.67
CA SER A 169 16.91 7.61 0.78
C SER A 169 18.09 8.60 0.86
N PRO A 170 18.62 9.11 -0.27
CA PRO A 170 19.79 9.97 -0.23
C PRO A 170 19.46 11.26 0.53
N SER A 171 20.05 11.40 1.72
CA SER A 171 20.11 12.66 2.45
C SER A 171 20.57 13.79 1.53
N PRO A 172 20.05 15.02 1.68
CA PRO A 172 20.47 16.15 0.86
C PRO A 172 21.90 16.52 1.22
N LEU A 173 22.87 15.93 0.50
CA LEU A 173 24.28 16.26 0.64
C LEU A 173 24.51 17.67 0.08
N SER A 174 24.76 18.57 1.03
CA SER A 174 25.45 19.85 0.92
C SER A 174 26.22 20.04 -0.38
N ARG A 175 25.84 21.08 -1.14
CA ARG A 175 26.65 21.68 -2.21
C ARG A 175 28.08 21.98 -1.71
N PRO A 176 29.12 21.55 -2.45
CA PRO A 176 30.36 22.30 -2.52
C PRO A 176 30.44 22.99 -3.88
N GLY A 177 30.63 24.30 -3.84
CA GLY A 177 30.87 25.11 -5.03
C GLY A 177 32.23 24.85 -5.68
N THR A 178 32.31 25.30 -6.95
CA THR A 178 33.51 25.80 -7.65
C THR A 178 34.70 24.84 -7.84
N SER A 179 34.88 24.34 -9.07
CA SER A 179 35.68 24.98 -10.13
C SER A 179 36.35 23.99 -11.11
N ALA A 180 36.43 24.45 -12.37
CA ALA A 180 37.42 24.14 -13.41
C ALA A 180 37.39 22.80 -14.21
N SER A 181 36.90 22.95 -15.45
CA SER A 181 37.64 22.74 -16.71
C SER A 181 37.69 21.36 -17.40
N PHE A 182 37.00 21.33 -18.55
CA PHE A 182 37.43 20.87 -19.88
C PHE A 182 38.29 19.60 -20.02
N HIS A 183 37.73 18.57 -20.66
CA HIS A 183 38.20 18.10 -21.96
C HIS A 183 37.13 17.29 -22.71
N GLN A 184 37.02 17.58 -24.00
CA GLN A 184 36.16 17.01 -25.03
C GLN A 184 36.79 15.76 -25.66
N LEU A 185 35.99 15.02 -26.47
CA LEU A 185 36.33 13.94 -27.44
C LEU A 185 36.34 12.52 -26.84
N SER A 186 35.67 11.47 -27.36
CA SER A 186 35.01 11.20 -28.64
C SER A 186 34.00 10.04 -28.50
N THR A 187 32.94 10.04 -29.29
CA THR A 187 32.10 8.86 -29.61
C THR A 187 32.83 7.87 -30.53
N PRO A 188 32.46 6.58 -30.46
CA PRO A 188 31.88 5.97 -31.66
C PRO A 188 30.64 5.09 -31.40
N GLU A 189 30.00 4.79 -32.51
CA GLU A 189 28.64 4.27 -32.74
C GLU A 189 28.57 2.72 -32.84
N ARG A 190 27.33 2.20 -32.84
CA ARG A 190 26.83 0.85 -33.28
C ARG A 190 27.00 -0.33 -32.30
N SER A 191 26.01 -1.19 -32.00
CA SER A 191 24.83 -1.71 -32.75
C SER A 191 23.76 -2.27 -31.78
N PRO A 192 22.53 -2.61 -32.24
CA PRO A 192 21.35 -2.79 -31.40
C PRO A 192 21.20 -4.24 -30.89
N SER A 193 20.80 -4.41 -29.63
CA SER A 193 20.32 -5.71 -29.13
C SER A 193 18.82 -5.65 -28.87
N THR A 194 18.15 -6.62 -29.47
CA THR A 194 16.72 -6.88 -29.42
C THR A 194 16.31 -7.41 -28.05
N GLY A 195 15.74 -6.55 -27.21
CA GLY A 195 14.96 -6.96 -26.05
C GLY A 195 13.48 -6.66 -26.31
N LYS A 196 12.67 -7.71 -26.48
CA LYS A 196 11.20 -7.58 -26.46
C LYS A 196 10.78 -7.12 -25.06
N HIS A 197 10.68 -5.81 -24.86
CA HIS A 197 9.99 -5.26 -23.71
C HIS A 197 8.49 -5.54 -23.87
N HIS A 198 7.96 -6.41 -23.00
CA HIS A 198 6.53 -6.39 -22.72
C HIS A 198 6.21 -5.10 -22.00
N ARG A 199 5.81 -4.11 -22.79
CA ARG A 199 5.24 -2.85 -22.35
C ARG A 199 3.85 -3.15 -21.81
N PHE A 200 3.72 -3.27 -20.50
CA PHE A 200 2.42 -3.10 -19.85
C PHE A 200 2.15 -1.60 -19.77
N SER A 201 1.46 -1.11 -20.80
CA SER A 201 0.91 0.24 -20.82
C SER A 201 -0.34 0.24 -19.93
N PHE A 202 -0.23 0.70 -18.69
CA PHE A 202 -1.40 1.18 -17.98
C PHE A 202 -1.68 2.60 -18.48
N LEU A 203 -2.93 2.83 -18.91
CA LEU A 203 -3.40 4.17 -19.24
C LEU A 203 -3.13 5.07 -18.04
N ARG A 204 -2.16 5.98 -18.18
CA ARG A 204 -2.09 7.19 -17.36
C ARG A 204 -3.34 8.02 -17.66
N ARG A 205 -4.00 8.49 -16.62
CA ARG A 205 -4.71 9.77 -16.64
C ARG A 205 -3.82 10.78 -15.94
#